data_AF-A0A962QVI4-F1
#
_entry.id   AF-A0A962QVI4-F1
#
_cell.length_a   1.000
_cell.length_b   1.000
_cell.length_c   1.000
_cell.angle_alpha   90.00
_cell.angle_beta   90.00
_cell.angle_gamma   90.00
#
_symmetry.space_group_name_H-M   'P 1'
#
loop_
_entity.id
_entity.type
_entity.pdbx_description
1 polymer ?
#
loop_
_entity_poly.entity_id
_entity_poly.type
_entity_poly.pdbx_seq_one_letter_code
_entity_poly.pdbx_strand_id
1 'polypeptide(L)'
;YDNLALQRGLNRGAIGHDIDARLYDYARAQGLIPARVDQAALAELQYWGILGEDAGLQGEALVIAGRERANDMDDPDTRAAVLAAGEGRALRHGRILHGGFFLGPADFYRKLRELDAAGQEKICMTGVSRTNQLLLDYHLYCAQRQRARFVNTGMMVTLTGAVASDALEDGTVISGVGGQYNFVAMAHDLPGARSILCIRSTRGSGKQLRSNVVPFYGHITIPKHLRDVIVTEYGVADLRGQSDSEIIKRLINIADSRFQAELLEFAKNHGKLERDYRIPFEARNNTPERLQQQLAPLYRAGLLPSYPFGTDLTEQELALAASLKKIQALSEEPGHFIATAARALLHRGNEEAARPFLERLHLEHPDTTRDFLIQQLLMLELEEQGSLKVR
;
A
#
# COMPACT_ATOMS: atom_id res chain seq x y z
N TYR A 1 -16.28 12.95 4.67
CA TYR A 1 -16.87 14.28 4.41
C TYR A 1 -15.97 15.35 4.97
N ASP A 2 -15.77 16.44 4.25
CA ASP A 2 -14.92 17.57 4.66
C ASP A 2 -15.67 18.55 5.56
N ASN A 3 -16.39 17.99 6.53
CA ASN A 3 -17.11 18.72 7.55
C ASN A 3 -17.08 17.89 8.84
N LEU A 4 -16.59 18.49 9.92
CA LEU A 4 -16.30 17.78 11.16
C LEU A 4 -17.57 17.25 11.84
N ALA A 5 -18.66 18.03 11.84
CA ALA A 5 -19.90 17.64 12.49
C ALA A 5 -20.59 16.49 11.74
N LEU A 6 -20.66 16.56 10.41
CA LEU A 6 -21.17 15.45 9.59
C LEU A 6 -20.32 14.19 9.78
N GLN A 7 -18.98 14.30 9.68
CA GLN A 7 -18.09 13.16 9.84
C GLN A 7 -18.23 12.52 11.24
N ARG A 8 -18.30 13.32 12.30
CA ARG A 8 -18.51 12.82 13.67
C ARG A 8 -19.87 12.17 13.86
N GLY A 9 -20.91 12.68 13.21
CA GLY A 9 -22.26 12.11 13.26
C GLY A 9 -22.27 10.71 12.67
N LEU A 10 -21.70 10.56 11.48
CA LEU A 10 -21.56 9.28 10.78
C LEU A 10 -20.72 8.28 11.58
N ASN A 11 -19.56 8.70 12.10
CA ASN A 11 -18.68 7.82 12.87
C ASN A 11 -19.33 7.25 14.14
N ARG A 12 -20.22 8.03 14.77
CA ARG A 12 -20.98 7.59 15.96
C ARG A 12 -22.26 6.82 15.60
N GLY A 13 -22.55 6.69 14.30
CA GLY A 13 -23.81 6.18 13.81
C GLY A 13 -25.00 7.03 14.24
N ALA A 14 -24.80 8.31 14.58
CA ALA A 14 -25.83 9.25 15.02
C ALA A 14 -26.70 9.75 13.85
N ILE A 15 -26.18 9.68 12.63
CA ILE A 15 -26.85 9.94 11.36
C ILE A 15 -26.43 8.89 10.34
N GLY A 16 -27.26 8.67 9.33
CA GLY A 16 -26.90 7.94 8.11
C GLY A 16 -26.39 8.88 7.01
N HIS A 17 -26.28 8.35 5.80
CA HIS A 17 -26.01 9.17 4.62
C HIS A 17 -27.29 9.75 4.01
N ASP A 18 -28.45 9.18 4.30
CA ASP A 18 -29.73 9.59 3.73
C ASP A 18 -30.20 10.93 4.32
N ILE A 19 -30.88 11.73 3.50
CA ILE A 19 -31.49 12.99 3.95
C ILE A 19 -32.81 12.66 4.64
N ASP A 20 -32.73 12.37 5.93
CA ASP A 20 -33.86 11.98 6.77
C ASP A 20 -34.05 12.89 8.01
N ALA A 21 -35.09 12.63 8.79
CA ALA A 21 -35.39 13.39 10.01
C ALA A 21 -34.22 13.34 11.01
N ARG A 22 -33.51 12.21 11.08
CA ARG A 22 -32.40 12.00 12.00
C ARG A 22 -31.21 12.88 11.64
N LEU A 23 -30.87 12.95 10.35
CA LEU A 23 -29.85 13.84 9.82
C LEU A 23 -30.23 15.30 10.03
N TYR A 24 -31.48 15.66 9.73
CA TYR A 24 -31.98 17.03 9.88
C TYR A 24 -31.84 17.51 11.33
N ASP A 25 -32.38 16.74 12.29
CA ASP A 25 -32.41 17.11 13.69
C ASP A 25 -30.97 17.18 14.27
N TYR A 26 -30.10 16.24 13.88
CA TYR A 26 -28.68 16.30 14.23
C TYR A 26 -27.99 17.53 13.63
N ALA A 27 -28.20 17.82 12.35
CA ALA A 27 -27.58 18.95 11.67
C ALA A 27 -28.07 20.29 12.22
N ARG A 28 -29.35 20.41 12.60
CA ARG A 28 -29.87 21.56 13.39
C ARG A 28 -29.15 21.68 14.72
N ALA A 29 -29.08 20.60 15.50
CA ALA A 29 -28.45 20.59 16.82
C ALA A 29 -26.93 20.88 16.79
N GLN A 30 -26.24 20.53 15.70
CA GLN A 30 -24.82 20.84 15.50
C GLN A 30 -24.57 22.20 14.82
N GLY A 31 -25.62 22.96 14.48
CA GLY A 31 -25.51 24.26 13.80
C GLY A 31 -25.10 24.17 12.32
N LEU A 32 -25.17 22.99 11.71
CA LEU A 32 -24.93 22.79 10.27
C LEU A 32 -26.09 23.32 9.41
N ILE A 33 -27.31 23.07 9.87
CA ILE A 33 -28.49 23.76 9.35
C ILE A 33 -28.72 24.93 10.31
N PRO A 34 -28.63 26.20 9.89
CA PRO A 34 -28.98 27.34 10.74
C PRO A 34 -30.50 27.46 10.89
N ALA A 35 -30.96 28.24 11.87
CA ALA A 35 -32.41 28.50 12.04
C ALA A 35 -32.98 29.30 10.86
N ARG A 36 -32.21 30.27 10.32
CA ARG A 36 -32.54 30.97 9.09
C ARG A 36 -31.45 30.73 8.05
N VAL A 37 -31.85 30.47 6.82
CA VAL A 37 -30.94 30.21 5.70
C VAL A 37 -30.66 31.53 4.99
N ASP A 38 -29.40 31.95 4.99
CA ASP A 38 -28.90 33.00 4.11
C ASP A 38 -28.30 32.39 2.82
N GLN A 39 -27.77 33.22 1.93
CA GLN A 39 -27.22 32.75 0.66
C GLN A 39 -26.01 31.81 0.84
N ALA A 40 -25.20 32.02 1.88
CA ALA A 40 -24.03 31.19 2.15
C ALA A 40 -24.44 29.82 2.72
N ALA A 41 -25.38 29.82 3.67
CA ALA A 41 -25.96 28.61 4.22
C ALA A 41 -26.71 27.80 3.14
N LEU A 42 -27.46 28.45 2.26
CA LEU A 42 -28.12 27.78 1.14
C LEU A 42 -27.09 27.03 0.28
N ALA A 43 -26.00 27.71 -0.09
CA ALA A 43 -24.93 27.11 -0.87
C ALA A 43 -24.25 25.93 -0.15
N GLU A 44 -23.99 26.03 1.16
CA GLU A 44 -23.45 24.90 1.94
C GLU A 44 -24.43 23.72 2.03
N LEU A 45 -25.71 23.98 2.30
CA LEU A 45 -26.73 22.94 2.41
C LEU A 45 -26.94 22.24 1.06
N GLN A 46 -26.87 22.97 -0.05
CA GLN A 46 -26.91 22.41 -1.41
C GLN A 46 -25.65 21.60 -1.72
N TYR A 47 -24.47 22.10 -1.34
CA TYR A 47 -23.20 21.38 -1.48
C TYR A 47 -23.27 20.02 -0.80
N TRP A 48 -23.72 19.96 0.46
CA TRP A 48 -23.87 18.68 1.15
C TRP A 48 -25.08 17.85 0.68
N GLY A 49 -25.94 18.38 -0.19
CA GLY A 49 -27.13 17.71 -0.68
C GLY A 49 -28.30 17.69 0.31
N ILE A 50 -28.20 18.42 1.42
CA ILE A 50 -29.28 18.56 2.43
C ILE A 50 -30.47 19.33 1.82
N LEU A 51 -30.18 20.40 1.08
CA LEU A 51 -31.15 21.07 0.21
C LEU A 51 -30.86 20.70 -1.26
N GLY A 52 -31.90 20.68 -2.08
CA GLY A 52 -31.75 20.46 -3.53
C GLY A 52 -31.23 21.68 -4.26
N GLU A 53 -30.66 21.49 -5.44
CA GLU A 53 -30.21 22.59 -6.32
C GLU A 53 -31.38 23.48 -6.76
N ASP A 54 -32.61 22.97 -6.69
CA ASP A 54 -33.87 23.67 -6.92
C ASP A 54 -34.32 24.54 -5.74
N ALA A 55 -33.69 24.41 -4.56
CA ALA A 55 -33.97 25.26 -3.42
C ALA A 55 -33.37 26.67 -3.62
N GLY A 56 -34.06 27.70 -3.15
CA GLY A 56 -33.65 29.09 -3.37
C GLY A 56 -34.16 30.04 -2.30
N LEU A 57 -33.66 31.27 -2.31
CA LEU A 57 -34.19 32.36 -1.49
C LEU A 57 -34.90 33.37 -2.39
N GLN A 58 -36.12 33.77 -2.00
CA GLN A 58 -36.90 34.79 -2.68
C GLN A 58 -37.39 35.81 -1.65
N GLY A 59 -36.71 36.97 -1.59
CA GLY A 59 -36.92 37.92 -0.51
C GLY A 59 -36.56 37.31 0.84
N GLU A 60 -37.53 37.25 1.75
CA GLU A 60 -37.37 36.59 3.06
C GLU A 60 -37.85 35.13 3.09
N ALA A 61 -38.38 34.60 1.98
CA ALA A 61 -38.92 33.25 1.90
C ALA A 61 -37.88 32.24 1.37
N LEU A 62 -37.97 31.02 1.87
CA LEU A 62 -37.22 29.87 1.34
C LEU A 62 -38.09 29.14 0.33
N VAL A 63 -37.59 28.93 -0.88
CA VAL A 63 -38.27 28.17 -1.92
C VAL A 63 -37.75 26.74 -1.89
N ILE A 64 -38.64 25.76 -1.70
CA ILE A 64 -38.31 24.33 -1.72
C ILE A 64 -39.29 23.64 -2.67
N ALA A 65 -38.78 22.86 -3.62
CA ALA A 65 -39.60 22.19 -4.64
C ALA A 65 -40.57 23.16 -5.35
N GLY A 66 -40.09 24.36 -5.66
CA GLY A 66 -40.84 25.41 -6.36
C GLY A 66 -41.95 26.10 -5.54
N ARG A 67 -41.99 25.92 -4.21
CA ARG A 67 -42.99 26.57 -3.34
C ARG A 67 -42.31 27.38 -2.24
N GLU A 68 -42.84 28.58 -1.99
CA GLU A 68 -42.40 29.42 -0.87
C GLU A 68 -42.77 28.79 0.49
N ARG A 69 -41.84 28.90 1.43
CA ARG A 69 -41.93 28.49 2.83
C ARG A 69 -41.34 29.60 3.69
N ALA A 70 -41.68 29.59 4.97
CA ALA A 70 -41.01 30.43 5.94
C ALA A 70 -39.51 30.11 5.92
N ASN A 71 -38.65 31.13 5.87
CA ASN A 71 -37.22 30.95 6.07
C ASN A 71 -36.91 30.75 7.56
N ASP A 72 -37.43 29.65 8.08
CA ASP A 72 -37.29 29.18 9.44
C ASP A 72 -37.18 27.65 9.39
N MET A 73 -36.01 27.12 9.70
CA MET A 73 -35.72 25.68 9.70
C MET A 73 -36.24 24.98 10.97
N ASP A 74 -36.80 25.72 11.93
CA ASP A 74 -37.53 25.16 13.07
C ASP A 74 -39.05 25.15 12.85
N ASP A 75 -39.54 25.81 11.79
CA ASP A 75 -40.93 25.75 11.37
C ASP A 75 -41.31 24.33 10.89
N PRO A 76 -42.40 23.73 11.41
CA PRO A 76 -42.81 22.37 11.05
C PRO A 76 -43.10 22.18 9.56
N ASP A 77 -43.66 23.17 8.88
CA ASP A 77 -44.00 23.09 7.46
C ASP A 77 -42.75 23.18 6.58
N THR A 78 -41.80 24.03 6.95
CA THR A 78 -40.48 24.10 6.30
C THR A 78 -39.71 22.80 6.50
N ARG A 79 -39.63 22.28 7.74
CA ARG A 79 -38.97 21.00 8.02
C ARG A 79 -39.58 19.85 7.21
N ALA A 80 -40.91 19.74 7.19
CA ALA A 80 -41.60 18.71 6.41
C ALA A 80 -41.30 18.85 4.90
N ALA A 81 -41.25 20.07 4.38
CA ALA A 81 -40.91 20.32 2.97
C ALA A 81 -39.47 19.90 2.64
N VAL A 82 -38.50 20.19 3.52
CA VAL A 82 -37.10 19.77 3.34
C VAL A 82 -37.00 18.24 3.30
N LEU A 83 -37.65 17.55 4.25
CA LEU A 83 -37.61 16.09 4.34
C LEU A 83 -38.29 15.43 3.13
N ALA A 84 -39.45 15.94 2.71
CA ALA A 84 -40.16 15.44 1.54
C ALA A 84 -39.34 15.65 0.25
N ALA A 85 -38.73 16.83 0.08
CA ALA A 85 -37.83 17.06 -1.04
C ALA A 85 -36.55 16.19 -0.94
N GLY A 86 -36.13 15.83 0.27
CA GLY A 86 -34.96 14.98 0.58
C GLY A 86 -35.14 13.49 0.32
N GLU A 87 -36.38 13.02 0.13
CA GLU A 87 -36.67 11.60 0.04
C GLU A 87 -35.89 10.91 -1.10
N GLY A 88 -35.21 9.80 -0.78
CA GLY A 88 -34.36 9.06 -1.72
C GLY A 88 -33.03 9.73 -2.07
N ARG A 89 -32.72 10.90 -1.51
CA ARG A 89 -31.42 11.57 -1.66
C ARG A 89 -30.49 11.26 -0.50
N ALA A 90 -29.20 11.41 -0.75
CA ALA A 90 -28.14 11.21 0.24
C ALA A 90 -27.13 12.36 0.22
N LEU A 91 -26.38 12.48 1.31
CA LEU A 91 -25.29 13.43 1.47
C LEU A 91 -24.29 13.34 0.32
N ARG A 92 -23.99 14.48 -0.30
CA ARG A 92 -23.06 14.61 -1.43
C ARG A 92 -21.64 14.95 -0.98
N HIS A 93 -20.68 14.78 -1.90
CA HIS A 93 -19.27 15.13 -1.72
C HIS A 93 -18.55 14.37 -0.57
N GLY A 94 -19.00 13.16 -0.27
CA GLY A 94 -18.21 12.18 0.48
C GLY A 94 -17.00 11.73 -0.35
N ARG A 95 -15.79 11.97 0.17
CA ARG A 95 -14.54 11.53 -0.47
C ARG A 95 -14.08 10.19 0.12
N ILE A 96 -13.66 9.26 -0.74
CA ILE A 96 -13.07 7.97 -0.34
C ILE A 96 -11.54 8.03 -0.30
N LEU A 97 -10.94 8.92 -1.09
CA LEU A 97 -9.49 9.04 -1.22
C LEU A 97 -9.09 10.51 -1.28
N HIS A 98 -8.04 10.86 -0.52
CA HIS A 98 -7.31 12.10 -0.67
C HIS A 98 -5.91 11.78 -1.19
N GLY A 99 -5.57 12.24 -2.39
CA GLY A 99 -4.34 11.89 -3.08
C GLY A 99 -3.48 13.12 -3.37
N GLY A 100 -2.16 13.01 -3.13
CA GLY A 100 -1.20 14.03 -3.56
C GLY A 100 -0.82 13.88 -5.03
N PHE A 101 -0.60 12.65 -5.46
CA PHE A 101 -0.28 12.27 -6.84
C PHE A 101 -0.53 10.78 -7.02
N PHE A 102 -0.50 10.33 -8.28
CA PHE A 102 -0.63 8.93 -8.66
C PHE A 102 0.58 8.49 -9.47
N LEU A 103 1.16 7.35 -9.10
CA LEU A 103 2.20 6.69 -9.86
C LEU A 103 1.77 5.25 -10.14
N GLY A 104 1.82 4.84 -11.40
CA GLY A 104 1.43 3.49 -11.77
C GLY A 104 1.67 3.17 -13.26
N PRO A 105 1.27 1.96 -13.68
CA PRO A 105 1.29 1.53 -15.07
C PRO A 105 0.27 2.27 -15.96
N ALA A 106 0.32 2.02 -17.27
CA ALA A 106 -0.52 2.73 -18.24
C ALA A 106 -2.00 2.34 -18.10
N ASP A 107 -2.30 1.06 -17.79
CA ASP A 107 -3.67 0.64 -17.49
C ASP A 107 -4.28 1.38 -16.30
N PHE A 108 -3.50 1.68 -15.27
CA PHE A 108 -3.96 2.36 -14.06
C PHE A 108 -4.41 3.78 -14.41
N TYR A 109 -3.59 4.51 -15.17
CA TYR A 109 -3.97 5.84 -15.64
C TYR A 109 -5.19 5.82 -16.58
N ARG A 110 -5.33 4.77 -17.40
CA ARG A 110 -6.51 4.58 -18.24
C ARG A 110 -7.77 4.40 -17.40
N LYS A 111 -7.73 3.50 -16.42
CA LYS A 111 -8.83 3.26 -15.47
C LYS A 111 -9.23 4.53 -14.72
N LEU A 112 -8.26 5.37 -14.32
CA LEU A 112 -8.55 6.67 -13.70
C LEU A 112 -9.27 7.64 -14.64
N ARG A 113 -8.89 7.69 -15.92
CA ARG A 113 -9.55 8.55 -16.94
C ARG A 113 -10.94 8.06 -17.31
N GLU A 114 -11.17 6.76 -17.23
CA GLU A 114 -12.45 6.12 -17.57
C GLU A 114 -13.47 6.17 -16.42
N LEU A 115 -13.11 6.68 -15.24
CA LEU A 115 -14.06 6.93 -14.16
C LEU A 115 -15.14 7.93 -14.62
N ASP A 116 -16.40 7.59 -14.34
CA ASP A 116 -17.52 8.52 -14.50
C ASP A 116 -17.43 9.68 -13.49
N ALA A 117 -18.30 10.69 -13.65
CA ALA A 117 -18.29 11.87 -12.79
C ALA A 117 -18.44 11.51 -11.29
N ALA A 118 -19.28 10.51 -10.98
CA ALA A 118 -19.48 10.04 -9.60
C ALA A 118 -18.21 9.38 -9.02
N GLY A 119 -17.50 8.60 -9.82
CA GLY A 119 -16.22 8.00 -9.46
C GLY A 119 -15.12 9.04 -9.25
N GLN A 120 -15.03 10.01 -10.16
CA GLN A 120 -14.08 11.12 -10.06
C GLN A 120 -14.33 11.95 -8.80
N GLU A 121 -15.58 12.27 -8.48
CA GLU A 121 -15.92 13.01 -7.27
C GLU A 121 -15.51 12.29 -5.99
N LYS A 122 -15.45 10.95 -5.97
CA LYS A 122 -15.00 10.23 -4.77
C LYS A 122 -13.51 10.44 -4.48
N ILE A 123 -12.72 10.85 -5.48
CA ILE A 123 -11.28 11.10 -5.37
C ILE A 123 -11.01 12.60 -5.25
N CYS A 124 -10.44 13.02 -4.13
CA CYS A 124 -10.00 14.39 -3.91
C CYS A 124 -8.48 14.50 -4.10
N MET A 125 -8.04 15.00 -5.25
CA MET A 125 -6.64 15.38 -5.44
C MET A 125 -6.36 16.68 -4.69
N THR A 126 -5.32 16.67 -3.85
CA THR A 126 -5.03 17.76 -2.90
C THR A 126 -3.53 17.88 -2.63
N GLY A 127 -3.11 18.92 -1.92
CA GLY A 127 -1.72 19.12 -1.56
C GLY A 127 -1.20 18.08 -0.56
N VAL A 128 0.09 17.77 -0.64
CA VAL A 128 0.76 16.84 0.31
C VAL A 128 0.67 17.31 1.76
N SER A 129 0.51 18.62 1.99
CA SER A 129 0.28 19.21 3.31
C SER A 129 -1.03 18.74 3.96
N ARG A 130 -2.01 18.25 3.19
CA ARG A 130 -3.23 17.63 3.70
C ARG A 130 -3.08 16.12 3.87
N THR A 131 -2.45 15.43 2.92
CA THR A 131 -2.37 13.96 2.95
C THR A 131 -1.36 13.45 3.97
N ASN A 132 -0.25 14.15 4.16
CA ASN A 132 0.90 13.65 4.92
C ASN A 132 0.95 14.19 6.35
N GLN A 133 -0.01 14.97 6.82
CA GLN A 133 0.01 15.45 8.21
C GLN A 133 -1.40 15.71 8.73
N LEU A 134 -1.48 15.98 10.03
CA LEU A 134 -2.73 16.28 10.73
C LEU A 134 -2.94 17.78 10.97
N LEU A 135 -1.91 18.61 10.82
CA LEU A 135 -1.87 19.97 11.36
C LEU A 135 -2.88 20.95 10.75
N LEU A 136 -3.24 20.80 9.47
CA LEU A 136 -4.15 21.75 8.80
C LEU A 136 -5.57 21.71 9.39
N ASP A 137 -6.06 20.52 9.75
CA ASP A 137 -7.34 20.35 10.43
C ASP A 137 -7.30 19.07 11.26
N TYR A 138 -6.67 19.17 12.43
CA TYR A 138 -6.40 18.02 13.29
C TYR A 138 -7.68 17.29 13.67
N HIS A 139 -8.74 18.01 14.02
CA HIS A 139 -9.98 17.39 14.47
C HIS A 139 -10.72 16.68 13.33
N LEU A 140 -10.80 17.29 12.15
CA LEU A 140 -11.42 16.66 10.99
C LEU A 140 -10.62 15.44 10.53
N TYR A 141 -9.31 15.56 10.40
CA TYR A 141 -8.50 14.46 9.89
C TYR A 141 -8.47 13.27 10.86
N CYS A 142 -8.46 13.52 12.18
CA CYS A 142 -8.66 12.48 13.18
C CYS A 142 -10.04 11.80 13.05
N ALA A 143 -11.09 12.57 12.79
CA ALA A 143 -12.43 12.00 12.55
C ALA A 143 -12.48 11.20 11.25
N GLN A 144 -11.79 11.62 10.19
CA GLN A 144 -11.79 10.93 8.90
C GLN A 144 -10.92 9.65 8.91
N ARG A 145 -9.83 9.62 9.68
CA ARG A 145 -8.79 8.57 9.64
C ARG A 145 -8.87 7.61 10.83
N GLN A 146 -10.06 7.12 11.14
CA GLN A 146 -10.25 6.17 12.25
C GLN A 146 -9.58 4.83 11.95
N ARG A 147 -8.84 4.28 12.94
CA ARG A 147 -8.18 2.98 12.83
C ARG A 147 -7.31 2.85 11.56
N ALA A 148 -6.67 3.93 11.15
CA ALA A 148 -5.85 3.97 9.93
C ALA A 148 -4.70 2.95 9.96
N ARG A 149 -4.30 2.48 8.78
CA ARG A 149 -3.16 1.56 8.61
C ARG A 149 -2.19 2.20 7.62
N PHE A 150 -1.00 2.52 8.10
CA PHE A 150 0.04 3.15 7.31
C PHE A 150 1.08 2.11 6.95
N VAL A 151 1.03 1.61 5.71
CA VAL A 151 1.91 0.55 5.22
C VAL A 151 3.01 1.17 4.37
N ASN A 152 4.26 0.93 4.74
CA ASN A 152 5.44 1.36 4.00
C ASN A 152 6.46 0.22 3.92
N THR A 153 7.45 0.34 3.03
CA THR A 153 8.60 -0.59 2.98
C THR A 153 9.84 0.03 3.60
N GLY A 154 10.66 -0.77 4.28
CA GLY A 154 11.98 -0.36 4.78
C GLY A 154 13.10 -1.22 4.17
N MET A 155 14.33 -0.71 4.21
CA MET A 155 15.51 -1.46 3.76
C MET A 155 15.98 -2.44 4.84
N MET A 156 16.15 -1.95 6.07
CA MET A 156 16.70 -2.71 7.20
C MET A 156 16.06 -2.29 8.51
N VAL A 157 16.00 -3.21 9.47
CA VAL A 157 15.57 -2.98 10.84
C VAL A 157 16.65 -3.43 11.81
N THR A 158 16.97 -2.56 12.77
CA THR A 158 17.87 -2.90 13.86
C THR A 158 17.18 -3.78 14.90
N LEU A 159 17.93 -4.52 15.72
CA LEU A 159 17.36 -5.29 16.84
C LEU A 159 16.60 -4.41 17.85
N THR A 160 16.83 -3.10 17.86
CA THR A 160 16.04 -2.14 18.67
C THR A 160 14.76 -1.68 17.98
N GLY A 161 14.46 -2.13 16.77
CA GLY A 161 13.27 -1.75 16.01
C GLY A 161 13.36 -0.40 15.29
N ALA A 162 14.53 0.25 15.27
CA ALA A 162 14.77 1.39 14.39
C ALA A 162 14.93 0.92 12.94
N VAL A 163 14.44 1.70 11.96
CA VAL A 163 14.40 1.32 10.54
C VAL A 163 15.15 2.33 9.69
N ALA A 164 15.90 1.82 8.70
CA ALA A 164 16.53 2.59 7.64
C ALA A 164 15.84 2.33 6.31
N SER A 165 15.63 3.38 5.51
CA SER A 165 14.85 3.34 4.27
C SER A 165 15.46 4.15 3.11
N ASP A 166 16.36 5.08 3.38
CA ASP A 166 16.77 6.10 2.41
C ASP A 166 18.29 6.21 2.19
N ALA A 167 19.13 5.73 3.11
CA ALA A 167 20.58 5.82 2.97
C ALA A 167 21.36 4.60 3.52
N LEU A 168 22.58 4.44 3.01
CA LEU A 168 23.57 3.47 3.49
C LEU A 168 24.32 3.97 4.73
N GLU A 169 25.03 3.08 5.43
CA GLU A 169 25.82 3.48 6.62
C GLU A 169 26.91 4.50 6.33
N ASP A 170 27.45 4.50 5.11
CA ASP A 170 28.46 5.45 4.65
C ASP A 170 27.87 6.82 4.25
N GLY A 171 26.56 7.00 4.42
CA GLY A 171 25.83 8.22 4.06
C GLY A 171 25.39 8.27 2.60
N THR A 172 25.65 7.23 1.80
CA THR A 172 25.18 7.18 0.41
C THR A 172 23.66 7.16 0.37
N VAL A 173 23.07 8.21 -0.20
CA VAL A 173 21.62 8.32 -0.37
C VAL A 173 21.16 7.40 -1.49
N ILE A 174 20.26 6.47 -1.16
CA ILE A 174 19.62 5.53 -2.08
C ILE A 174 18.32 6.11 -2.63
N SER A 175 17.55 6.79 -1.78
CA SER A 175 16.29 7.42 -2.15
C SER A 175 15.98 8.58 -1.21
N GLY A 176 14.96 9.38 -1.50
CA GLY A 176 14.43 10.32 -0.50
C GLY A 176 13.51 9.60 0.48
N VAL A 177 13.50 10.02 1.75
CA VAL A 177 12.56 9.53 2.78
C VAL A 177 11.09 9.63 2.33
N GLY A 178 10.78 10.68 1.56
CA GLY A 178 9.41 10.97 1.13
C GLY A 178 8.48 11.17 2.33
N GLY A 179 7.23 10.70 2.22
CA GLY A 179 6.22 10.80 3.27
C GLY A 179 6.30 9.74 4.37
N GLN A 180 7.27 8.81 4.30
CA GLN A 180 7.30 7.64 5.19
C GLN A 180 7.28 8.07 6.66
N TYR A 181 8.22 8.93 7.07
CA TYR A 181 8.29 9.44 8.44
C TYR A 181 6.96 10.04 8.89
N ASN A 182 6.33 10.85 8.04
CA ASN A 182 5.08 11.51 8.37
C ASN A 182 3.93 10.51 8.63
N PHE A 183 3.82 9.48 7.79
CA PHE A 183 2.82 8.44 7.96
C PHE A 183 3.06 7.58 9.20
N VAL A 184 4.34 7.33 9.56
CA VAL A 184 4.67 6.69 10.83
C VAL A 184 4.24 7.58 12.00
N ALA A 185 4.61 8.85 12.01
CA ALA A 185 4.24 9.79 13.08
C ALA A 185 2.71 9.88 13.25
N MET A 186 1.97 10.03 12.15
CA MET A 186 0.49 10.05 12.21
C MET A 186 -0.11 8.77 12.78
N ALA A 187 0.52 7.61 12.59
CA ALA A 187 0.05 6.36 13.18
C ALA A 187 0.12 6.35 14.72
N HIS A 188 1.06 7.10 15.30
CA HIS A 188 1.18 7.26 16.75
C HIS A 188 0.18 8.28 17.28
N ASP A 189 -0.13 9.31 16.50
CA ASP A 189 -1.08 10.37 16.88
C ASP A 189 -2.55 9.98 16.75
N LEU A 190 -2.89 9.12 15.77
CA LEU A 190 -4.27 8.75 15.46
C LEU A 190 -4.78 7.60 16.36
N PRO A 191 -5.95 7.76 17.00
CA PRO A 191 -6.53 6.70 17.83
C PRO A 191 -6.77 5.40 17.06
N GLY A 192 -6.16 4.32 17.57
CA GLY A 192 -6.28 2.97 16.99
C GLY A 192 -5.58 2.80 15.64
N ALA A 193 -4.80 3.78 15.19
CA ALA A 193 -3.99 3.66 13.99
C ALA A 193 -2.72 2.81 14.24
N ARG A 194 -2.17 2.23 13.18
CA ARG A 194 -0.93 1.44 13.21
C ARG A 194 -0.02 1.77 12.04
N SER A 195 1.28 1.84 12.31
CA SER A 195 2.33 1.88 11.31
C SER A 195 2.85 0.46 11.08
N ILE A 196 2.95 0.08 9.80
CA ILE A 196 3.39 -1.24 9.36
C ILE A 196 4.54 -1.02 8.38
N LEU A 197 5.72 -1.53 8.73
CA LEU A 197 6.91 -1.49 7.90
C LEU A 197 7.24 -2.89 7.39
N CYS A 198 7.11 -3.09 6.09
CA CYS A 198 7.45 -4.32 5.41
C CYS A 198 8.94 -4.31 5.04
N ILE A 199 9.68 -5.31 5.50
CA ILE A 199 11.13 -5.41 5.32
C ILE A 199 11.42 -6.83 4.87
N ARG A 200 12.09 -7.00 3.72
CA ARG A 200 12.57 -8.32 3.30
C ARG A 200 13.54 -8.85 4.34
N SER A 201 13.44 -10.11 4.73
CA SER A 201 14.33 -10.68 5.76
C SER A 201 15.81 -10.63 5.38
N THR A 202 16.12 -10.71 4.08
CA THR A 202 17.49 -10.72 3.53
C THR A 202 17.65 -9.81 2.30
N ARG A 203 18.91 -9.46 2.01
CA ARG A 203 19.36 -8.83 0.75
C ARG A 203 20.56 -9.58 0.16
N GLY A 204 20.80 -9.40 -1.13
CA GLY A 204 21.87 -10.09 -1.86
C GLY A 204 21.58 -11.57 -2.14
N SER A 205 22.52 -12.25 -2.77
CA SER A 205 22.47 -13.66 -3.15
C SER A 205 23.81 -14.36 -2.88
N GLY A 206 23.79 -15.69 -2.83
CA GLY A 206 24.99 -16.52 -2.62
C GLY A 206 25.87 -16.06 -1.45
N LYS A 207 27.16 -15.82 -1.71
CA LYS A 207 28.14 -15.35 -0.70
C LYS A 207 27.86 -13.92 -0.20
N GLN A 208 27.08 -13.13 -0.94
CA GLN A 208 26.71 -11.76 -0.58
C GLN A 208 25.36 -11.68 0.12
N LEU A 209 24.72 -12.81 0.41
CA LEU A 209 23.50 -12.84 1.19
C LEU A 209 23.75 -12.25 2.59
N ARG A 210 22.91 -11.31 3.01
CA ARG A 210 22.95 -10.65 4.31
C ARG A 210 21.54 -10.52 4.90
N SER A 211 21.44 -10.55 6.22
CA SER A 211 20.20 -10.23 6.93
C SER A 211 19.89 -8.74 6.84
N ASN A 212 18.60 -8.40 6.70
CA ASN A 212 18.10 -7.04 6.89
C ASN A 212 17.54 -6.80 8.29
N VAL A 213 17.40 -7.85 9.11
CA VAL A 213 17.33 -7.71 10.57
C VAL A 213 18.78 -7.65 11.06
N VAL A 214 19.23 -6.48 11.48
CA VAL A 214 20.64 -6.22 11.81
C VAL A 214 20.81 -5.86 13.29
N PRO A 215 21.98 -6.13 13.92
CA PRO A 215 22.23 -5.71 15.29
C PRO A 215 22.05 -4.21 15.53
N PHE A 216 22.67 -3.40 14.68
CA PHE A 216 22.62 -1.95 14.63
C PHE A 216 22.82 -1.49 13.19
N TYR A 217 22.57 -0.20 12.91
CA TYR A 217 22.81 0.38 11.60
C TYR A 217 23.19 1.86 11.73
N GLY A 218 24.11 2.32 10.88
CA GLY A 218 24.69 3.67 10.95
C GLY A 218 23.75 4.82 10.54
N HIS A 219 22.61 4.52 9.91
CA HIS A 219 21.64 5.51 9.46
C HIS A 219 20.22 5.17 9.93
N ILE A 220 19.39 6.14 10.32
CA ILE A 220 18.04 5.85 10.83
C ILE A 220 17.03 6.81 10.21
N THR A 221 16.04 6.25 9.53
CA THR A 221 14.88 6.99 8.99
C THR A 221 13.76 7.05 10.02
N ILE A 222 13.42 5.89 10.60
CA ILE A 222 12.40 5.75 11.63
C ILE A 222 13.08 5.37 12.95
N PRO A 223 13.13 6.29 13.93
CA PRO A 223 13.76 6.01 15.21
C PRO A 223 12.97 4.97 16.00
N LYS A 224 13.65 4.26 16.91
CA LYS A 224 13.03 3.22 17.74
C LYS A 224 11.82 3.71 18.55
N HIS A 225 11.70 5.00 18.83
CA HIS A 225 10.56 5.57 19.56
C HIS A 225 9.26 5.55 18.74
N LEU A 226 9.37 5.48 17.42
CA LEU A 226 8.25 5.41 16.49
C LEU A 226 8.03 3.98 15.94
N ARG A 227 8.75 2.97 16.46
CA ARG A 227 8.57 1.57 16.07
C ARG A 227 7.15 1.10 16.38
N ASP A 228 6.59 0.32 15.47
CA ASP A 228 5.23 -0.19 15.60
C ASP A 228 5.14 -1.65 15.12
N VAL A 229 4.72 -1.94 13.89
CA VAL A 229 4.69 -3.30 13.35
C VAL A 229 5.77 -3.48 12.29
N ILE A 230 6.57 -4.54 12.41
CA ILE A 230 7.50 -4.98 11.37
C ILE A 230 6.98 -6.28 10.75
N VAL A 231 6.98 -6.35 9.43
CA VAL A 231 6.57 -7.53 8.67
C VAL A 231 7.71 -8.00 7.78
N THR A 232 8.02 -9.28 7.86
CA THR A 232 8.87 -10.00 6.90
C THR A 232 8.03 -11.08 6.21
N GLU A 233 8.59 -11.74 5.21
CA GLU A 233 8.00 -12.93 4.59
C GLU A 233 7.79 -14.10 5.58
N TYR A 234 8.40 -14.04 6.77
CA TYR A 234 8.31 -15.09 7.79
C TYR A 234 7.35 -14.78 8.94
N GLY A 235 6.84 -13.55 9.04
CA GLY A 235 5.86 -13.22 10.05
C GLY A 235 5.79 -11.74 10.41
N VAL A 236 5.09 -11.49 11.51
CA VAL A 236 4.76 -10.15 12.01
C VAL A 236 5.31 -9.98 13.42
N ALA A 237 6.08 -8.92 13.64
CA ALA A 237 6.54 -8.49 14.95
C ALA A 237 5.80 -7.21 15.37
N ASP A 238 4.90 -7.35 16.34
CA ASP A 238 4.26 -6.20 17.01
C ASP A 238 5.19 -5.66 18.11
N LEU A 239 5.74 -4.46 17.92
CA LEU A 239 6.76 -3.87 18.79
C LEU A 239 6.22 -2.74 19.68
N ARG A 240 5.02 -2.22 19.39
CA ARG A 240 4.50 -1.03 20.09
C ARG A 240 4.22 -1.35 21.56
N GLY A 241 4.76 -0.53 22.46
CA GLY A 241 4.61 -0.69 23.90
C GLY A 241 5.40 -1.86 24.51
N GLN A 242 6.24 -2.55 23.74
CA GLN A 242 7.03 -3.68 24.22
C GLN A 242 8.38 -3.23 24.80
N SER A 243 8.94 -4.05 25.69
CA SER A 243 10.29 -3.86 26.23
C SER A 243 11.35 -4.14 25.16
N ASP A 244 12.56 -3.58 25.33
CA ASP A 244 13.65 -3.83 24.37
C ASP A 244 13.98 -5.32 24.23
N SER A 245 13.97 -6.10 25.32
CA SER A 245 14.18 -7.56 25.28
C SER A 245 13.10 -8.25 24.44
N GLU A 246 11.82 -7.94 24.66
CA GLU A 246 10.71 -8.55 23.93
C GLU A 246 10.74 -8.20 22.43
N ILE A 247 11.16 -6.98 22.09
CA ILE A 247 11.31 -6.53 20.71
C ILE A 247 12.41 -7.29 19.98
N ILE A 248 13.55 -7.45 20.63
CA ILE A 248 14.67 -8.23 20.09
C ILE A 248 14.23 -9.67 19.84
N LYS A 249 13.52 -10.29 20.80
CA LYS A 249 12.95 -11.64 20.64
C LYS A 249 12.04 -11.72 19.43
N ARG A 250 11.10 -10.78 19.29
CA ARG A 250 10.14 -10.74 18.16
C ARG A 250 10.82 -10.55 16.81
N LEU A 251 11.80 -9.66 16.72
CA LEU A 251 12.54 -9.41 15.48
C LEU A 251 13.38 -10.61 15.06
N ILE A 252 14.06 -11.27 16.01
CA ILE A 252 14.79 -12.52 15.73
C ILE A 252 13.82 -13.60 15.25
N ASN A 253 12.65 -13.73 15.87
CA ASN A 253 11.66 -14.75 15.51
C ASN A 253 11.08 -14.59 14.09
N ILE A 254 11.17 -13.41 13.48
CA ILE A 254 10.77 -13.16 12.09
C ILE A 254 11.96 -12.93 11.14
N ALA A 255 13.20 -13.10 11.63
CA ALA A 255 14.40 -13.07 10.80
C ALA A 255 14.56 -14.40 10.05
N ASP A 256 15.34 -14.36 8.97
CA ASP A 256 15.74 -15.57 8.25
C ASP A 256 16.59 -16.48 9.14
N SER A 257 16.26 -17.78 9.18
CA SER A 257 16.89 -18.72 10.09
C SER A 257 18.38 -18.93 9.84
N ARG A 258 18.89 -18.57 8.65
CA ARG A 258 20.33 -18.57 8.36
C ARG A 258 21.12 -17.54 9.19
N PHE A 259 20.46 -16.50 9.70
CA PHE A 259 21.08 -15.41 10.46
C PHE A 259 20.61 -15.30 11.91
N GLN A 260 19.57 -16.05 12.28
CA GLN A 260 18.99 -16.05 13.63
C GLN A 260 19.99 -16.37 14.75
N ALA A 261 20.92 -17.31 14.51
CA ALA A 261 21.92 -17.71 15.50
C ALA A 261 22.88 -16.57 15.84
N GLU A 262 23.40 -15.88 14.82
CA GLU A 262 24.30 -14.73 14.97
C GLU A 262 23.59 -13.57 15.71
N LEU A 263 22.34 -13.27 15.34
CA LEU A 263 21.56 -12.21 16.00
C LEU A 263 21.28 -12.53 17.48
N LEU A 264 20.97 -13.79 17.79
CA LEU A 264 20.74 -14.26 19.14
C LEU A 264 22.01 -14.18 19.99
N GLU A 265 23.14 -14.61 19.44
CA GLU A 265 24.44 -14.55 20.09
C GLU A 265 24.85 -13.10 20.37
N PHE A 266 24.73 -12.22 19.38
CA PHE A 266 24.96 -10.78 19.55
C PHE A 266 24.14 -10.23 20.73
N ALA A 267 22.83 -10.50 20.74
CA ALA A 267 21.94 -9.97 21.77
C ALA A 267 22.28 -10.48 23.18
N LYS A 268 22.65 -11.75 23.32
CA LYS A 268 23.10 -12.33 24.60
C LYS A 268 24.43 -11.74 25.07
N ASN A 269 25.40 -11.63 24.18
CA ASN A 269 26.74 -11.10 24.50
C ASN A 269 26.70 -9.64 24.96
N HIS A 270 25.70 -8.88 24.49
CA HIS A 270 25.48 -7.48 24.90
C HIS A 270 24.47 -7.31 26.03
N GLY A 271 24.11 -8.41 26.73
CA GLY A 271 23.19 -8.37 27.87
C GLY A 271 21.77 -7.92 27.53
N LYS A 272 21.36 -8.04 26.26
CA LYS A 272 20.03 -7.64 25.79
C LYS A 272 18.98 -8.73 25.97
N LEU A 273 19.40 -9.99 26.04
CA LEU A 273 18.56 -11.16 26.25
C LEU A 273 19.12 -12.05 27.36
N GLU A 274 18.23 -12.83 27.96
CA GLU A 274 18.57 -13.84 28.95
C GLU A 274 19.44 -14.95 28.32
N ARG A 275 20.42 -15.46 29.08
CA ARG A 275 21.37 -16.47 28.56
C ARG A 275 20.69 -17.77 28.12
N ASP A 276 19.60 -18.12 28.77
CA ASP A 276 18.81 -19.33 28.53
C ASP A 276 17.70 -19.14 27.48
N TYR A 277 17.44 -17.92 27.00
CA TYR A 277 16.46 -17.68 25.94
C TYR A 277 16.80 -18.50 24.69
N ARG A 278 15.78 -19.14 24.12
CA ARG A 278 15.87 -19.90 22.87
C ARG A 278 14.76 -19.41 21.94
N ILE A 279 15.09 -19.26 20.67
CA ILE A 279 14.09 -18.96 19.62
C ILE A 279 13.00 -20.04 19.67
N PRO A 280 11.70 -19.69 19.65
CA PRO A 280 10.60 -20.67 19.65
C PRO A 280 10.68 -21.63 18.45
N PHE A 281 10.21 -22.87 18.63
CA PHE A 281 10.36 -23.92 17.62
C PHE A 281 9.76 -23.52 16.26
N GLU A 282 8.58 -22.91 16.29
CA GLU A 282 7.83 -22.41 15.14
C GLU A 282 8.62 -21.42 14.27
N ALA A 283 9.53 -20.66 14.90
CA ALA A 283 10.33 -19.60 14.28
C ALA A 283 11.73 -20.06 13.81
N ARG A 284 12.15 -21.31 14.09
CA ARG A 284 13.51 -21.81 13.78
C ARG A 284 13.71 -22.28 12.34
N ASN A 285 12.67 -22.26 11.52
CA ASN A 285 12.74 -22.69 10.12
C ASN A 285 12.12 -21.63 9.21
N ASN A 286 12.57 -20.39 9.36
CA ASN A 286 12.24 -19.26 8.51
C ASN A 286 13.18 -19.28 7.30
N THR A 287 12.83 -20.07 6.29
CA THR A 287 13.64 -20.28 5.08
C THR A 287 12.81 -20.12 3.82
N PRO A 288 13.40 -19.66 2.69
CA PRO A 288 12.68 -19.54 1.43
C PRO A 288 12.10 -20.88 0.97
N GLU A 289 12.82 -21.99 1.20
CA GLU A 289 12.44 -23.33 0.80
C GLU A 289 11.18 -23.80 1.56
N ARG A 290 11.11 -23.56 2.88
CA ARG A 290 9.91 -23.88 3.65
C ARG A 290 8.71 -23.06 3.16
N LEU A 291 8.90 -21.76 2.95
CA LEU A 291 7.83 -20.88 2.49
C LEU A 291 7.31 -21.34 1.11
N GLN A 292 8.21 -21.65 0.18
CA GLN A 292 7.86 -22.16 -1.14
C GLN A 292 7.12 -23.49 -1.05
N GLN A 293 7.58 -24.43 -0.20
CA GLN A 293 6.89 -25.71 0.02
C GLN A 293 5.47 -25.53 0.56
N GLN A 294 5.28 -24.60 1.51
CA GLN A 294 3.96 -24.31 2.09
C GLN A 294 3.01 -23.63 1.11
N LEU A 295 3.52 -22.74 0.25
CA LEU A 295 2.71 -22.02 -0.73
C LEU A 295 2.49 -22.80 -2.04
N ALA A 296 3.29 -23.83 -2.33
CA ALA A 296 3.22 -24.61 -3.57
C ALA A 296 1.81 -25.16 -3.90
N PRO A 297 1.02 -25.69 -2.95
CA PRO A 297 -0.34 -26.14 -3.25
C PRO A 297 -1.24 -25.00 -3.76
N LEU A 298 -1.10 -23.79 -3.20
CA LEU A 298 -1.88 -22.62 -3.59
C LEU A 298 -1.46 -22.10 -4.97
N TYR A 299 -0.17 -22.11 -5.27
CA TYR A 299 0.34 -21.80 -6.61
C TYR A 299 -0.20 -22.80 -7.65
N ARG A 300 -0.15 -24.11 -7.37
CA ARG A 300 -0.68 -25.15 -8.28
C ARG A 300 -2.20 -25.05 -8.49
N ALA A 301 -2.93 -24.59 -7.46
CA ALA A 301 -4.36 -24.34 -7.56
C ALA A 301 -4.72 -23.02 -8.28
N GLY A 302 -3.72 -22.24 -8.72
CA GLY A 302 -3.94 -20.94 -9.37
C GLY A 302 -4.40 -19.83 -8.43
N LEU A 303 -4.35 -20.05 -7.11
CA LEU A 303 -4.85 -19.09 -6.10
C LEU A 303 -3.87 -17.96 -5.80
N LEU A 304 -2.59 -18.14 -6.13
CA LEU A 304 -1.54 -17.14 -5.94
C LEU A 304 -0.86 -16.83 -7.29
N PRO A 305 -1.52 -16.17 -8.24
CA PRO A 305 -0.86 -15.75 -9.48
C PRO A 305 0.25 -14.74 -9.17
N SER A 306 1.29 -14.69 -10.01
CA SER A 306 2.40 -13.73 -9.87
C SER A 306 1.94 -12.26 -9.92
N TYR A 307 0.83 -12.00 -10.63
CA TYR A 307 0.24 -10.68 -10.81
C TYR A 307 -1.26 -10.72 -10.47
N PRO A 308 -1.64 -10.73 -9.18
CA PRO A 308 -3.03 -10.91 -8.74
C PRO A 308 -3.97 -9.75 -9.13
N PHE A 309 -3.41 -8.60 -9.51
CA PHE A 309 -4.17 -7.43 -9.97
C PHE A 309 -4.02 -7.16 -11.48
N GLY A 310 -3.49 -8.13 -12.23
CA GLY A 310 -3.14 -7.97 -13.63
C GLY A 310 -1.75 -7.36 -13.83
N THR A 311 -1.33 -7.25 -15.09
CA THR A 311 -0.05 -6.71 -15.52
C THR A 311 -0.16 -6.14 -16.92
N ASP A 312 0.57 -5.05 -17.19
CA ASP A 312 0.73 -4.49 -18.54
C ASP A 312 1.78 -5.24 -19.37
N LEU A 313 2.49 -6.19 -18.74
CA LEU A 313 3.44 -7.05 -19.43
C LEU A 313 2.69 -8.00 -20.36
N THR A 314 3.10 -8.01 -21.62
CA THR A 314 2.67 -8.99 -22.62
C THR A 314 3.05 -10.41 -22.20
N GLU A 315 2.38 -11.42 -22.75
CA GLU A 315 2.78 -12.83 -22.54
C GLU A 315 4.25 -13.08 -22.90
N GLN A 316 4.73 -12.40 -23.95
CA GLN A 316 6.14 -12.43 -24.36
C GLN A 316 7.06 -11.86 -23.27
N GLU A 317 6.74 -10.69 -22.71
CA GLU A 317 7.53 -10.07 -21.64
C GLU A 317 7.52 -10.87 -20.35
N LEU A 318 6.40 -11.52 -20.03
CA LEU A 318 6.30 -12.43 -18.88
C LEU A 318 7.21 -13.64 -19.04
N ALA A 319 7.19 -14.28 -20.22
CA ALA A 319 8.07 -15.39 -20.55
C ALA A 319 9.56 -14.98 -20.59
N LEU A 320 9.88 -13.80 -21.12
CA LEU A 320 11.23 -13.23 -21.06
C LEU A 320 11.67 -13.01 -19.62
N ALA A 321 10.84 -12.35 -18.79
CA ALA A 321 11.18 -12.06 -17.41
C ALA A 321 11.41 -13.33 -16.59
N ALA A 322 10.62 -14.39 -16.83
CA ALA A 322 10.81 -15.70 -16.20
C ALA A 322 12.13 -16.35 -16.63
N SER A 323 12.41 -16.36 -17.94
CA SER A 323 13.60 -16.99 -18.52
C SER A 323 14.89 -16.27 -18.12
N LEU A 324 14.91 -14.94 -18.19
CA LEU A 324 16.06 -14.14 -17.78
C LEU A 324 16.39 -14.30 -16.29
N LYS A 325 15.38 -14.39 -15.41
CA LYS A 325 15.60 -14.66 -13.99
C LYS A 325 16.26 -16.02 -13.76
N LYS A 326 15.85 -17.06 -14.50
CA LYS A 326 16.50 -18.38 -14.41
C LYS A 326 17.93 -18.35 -14.94
N ILE A 327 18.16 -17.71 -16.09
CA ILE A 327 19.52 -17.54 -16.64
C ILE A 327 20.42 -16.78 -15.66
N GLN A 328 19.90 -15.75 -15.01
CA GLN A 328 20.61 -15.02 -13.96
C GLN A 328 20.92 -15.92 -12.77
N ALA A 329 19.97 -16.70 -12.27
CA ALA A 329 20.20 -17.65 -11.18
C ALA A 329 21.23 -18.74 -11.56
N LEU A 330 21.15 -19.28 -12.79
CA LEU A 330 22.12 -20.22 -13.34
C LEU A 330 23.54 -19.64 -13.33
N SER A 331 23.70 -18.34 -13.64
CA SER A 331 25.01 -17.68 -13.63
C SER A 331 25.66 -17.60 -12.24
N GLU A 332 24.89 -17.79 -11.17
CA GLU A 332 25.39 -17.86 -9.80
C GLU A 332 25.91 -19.26 -9.42
N GLU A 333 25.69 -20.28 -10.27
CA GLU A 333 26.10 -21.68 -10.07
C GLU A 333 27.07 -22.16 -11.17
N PRO A 334 28.40 -22.01 -11.00
CA PRO A 334 29.37 -22.21 -12.09
C PRO A 334 29.33 -23.59 -12.75
N GLY A 335 29.12 -24.65 -11.97
CA GLY A 335 29.07 -26.02 -12.50
C GLY A 335 27.82 -26.29 -13.34
N HIS A 336 26.66 -25.81 -12.89
CA HIS A 336 25.40 -25.98 -13.61
C HIS A 336 25.33 -25.05 -14.84
N PHE A 337 25.87 -23.83 -14.72
CA PHE A 337 26.02 -22.90 -15.83
C PHE A 337 26.79 -23.49 -17.01
N ILE A 338 27.96 -24.10 -16.77
CA ILE A 338 28.78 -24.68 -17.84
C ILE A 338 28.03 -25.82 -18.55
N ALA A 339 27.37 -26.71 -17.80
CA ALA A 339 26.61 -27.81 -18.37
C ALA A 339 25.43 -27.31 -19.22
N THR A 340 24.68 -26.34 -18.71
CA THR A 340 23.53 -25.75 -19.41
C THR A 340 23.95 -24.91 -20.61
N ALA A 341 25.07 -24.18 -20.53
CA ALA A 341 25.66 -23.45 -21.65
C ALA A 341 26.10 -24.41 -22.77
N ALA A 342 26.76 -25.52 -22.43
CA ALA A 342 27.13 -26.54 -23.41
C ALA A 342 25.89 -27.16 -24.07
N ARG A 343 24.85 -27.47 -23.28
CA ARG A 343 23.57 -27.95 -23.80
C ARG A 343 22.92 -26.93 -24.74
N ALA A 344 22.87 -25.67 -24.35
CA ALA A 344 22.29 -24.60 -25.16
C ALA A 344 23.03 -24.41 -26.50
N LEU A 345 24.36 -24.47 -26.51
CA LEU A 345 25.15 -24.37 -27.74
C LEU A 345 24.98 -25.57 -28.68
N LEU A 346 24.70 -26.76 -28.13
CA LEU A 346 24.41 -27.98 -28.91
C LEU A 346 22.95 -28.05 -29.36
N HIS A 347 22.08 -27.30 -28.71
CA HIS A 347 20.66 -27.26 -28.98
C HIS A 347 20.36 -26.32 -30.15
N ARG A 348 19.81 -26.84 -31.25
CA ARG A 348 19.30 -26.00 -32.33
C ARG A 348 17.89 -25.55 -31.98
N GLY A 349 17.79 -24.46 -31.22
CA GLY A 349 16.51 -23.85 -30.88
C GLY A 349 15.77 -23.34 -32.12
N ASN A 350 14.45 -23.24 -32.03
CA ASN A 350 13.63 -22.70 -33.10
C ASN A 350 13.75 -21.17 -33.14
N GLU A 351 14.77 -20.67 -33.87
CA GLU A 351 15.04 -19.23 -34.04
C GLU A 351 13.83 -18.46 -34.59
N GLU A 352 13.04 -19.07 -35.47
CA GLU A 352 11.85 -18.43 -36.05
C GLU A 352 10.75 -18.24 -35.00
N ALA A 353 10.50 -19.24 -34.17
CA ALA A 353 9.55 -19.13 -33.06
C ALA A 353 10.07 -18.21 -31.94
N ALA A 354 11.40 -18.12 -31.75
CA ALA A 354 12.02 -17.27 -30.75
C ALA A 354 12.18 -15.81 -31.18
N ARG A 355 12.06 -15.50 -32.48
CA ARG A 355 12.31 -14.16 -33.04
C ARG A 355 11.59 -13.01 -32.30
N PRO A 356 10.29 -13.09 -31.93
CA PRO A 356 9.62 -12.02 -31.19
C PRO A 356 10.25 -11.72 -29.81
N PHE A 357 10.85 -12.74 -29.18
CA PHE A 357 11.52 -12.62 -27.89
C PHE A 357 12.93 -12.03 -28.05
N LEU A 358 13.64 -12.43 -29.11
CA LEU A 358 14.98 -11.96 -29.43
C LEU A 358 15.01 -10.50 -29.89
N GLU A 359 14.06 -10.08 -30.74
CA GLU A 359 13.89 -8.70 -31.18
C GLU A 359 13.73 -7.75 -29.98
N ARG A 360 12.93 -8.16 -28.98
CA ARG A 360 12.65 -7.35 -27.78
C ARG A 360 13.88 -7.10 -26.90
N LEU A 361 14.85 -8.02 -26.92
CA LEU A 361 16.11 -7.90 -26.19
C LEU A 361 17.28 -7.43 -27.05
N HIS A 362 17.04 -7.12 -28.33
CA HIS A 362 18.07 -6.82 -29.33
C HIS A 362 19.11 -7.94 -29.47
N LEU A 363 18.64 -9.20 -29.44
CA LEU A 363 19.45 -10.41 -29.55
C LEU A 363 19.18 -11.20 -30.84
N GLU A 364 18.53 -10.61 -31.85
CA GLU A 364 18.35 -11.24 -33.17
C GLU A 364 19.69 -11.46 -33.89
N HIS A 365 20.60 -10.51 -33.71
CA HIS A 365 21.92 -10.47 -34.31
C HIS A 365 22.94 -10.15 -33.21
N PRO A 366 23.41 -11.16 -32.45
CA PRO A 366 24.30 -10.93 -31.34
C PRO A 366 25.65 -10.35 -31.80
N ASP A 367 26.00 -9.17 -31.30
CA ASP A 367 27.24 -8.47 -31.63
C ASP A 367 28.47 -9.06 -30.92
N THR A 368 28.24 -9.74 -29.79
CA THR A 368 29.31 -10.33 -28.97
C THR A 368 29.10 -11.83 -28.73
N THR A 369 30.18 -12.53 -28.38
CA THR A 369 30.12 -13.94 -27.95
C THR A 369 29.28 -14.13 -26.69
N ARG A 370 29.21 -13.11 -25.83
CA ARG A 370 28.34 -13.10 -24.66
C ARG A 370 26.87 -13.03 -25.07
N ASP A 371 26.54 -12.15 -26.00
CA ASP A 371 25.16 -11.98 -26.49
C ASP A 371 24.70 -13.23 -27.21
N PHE A 372 25.58 -13.87 -27.99
CA PHE A 372 25.31 -15.16 -28.62
C PHE A 372 25.02 -16.24 -27.57
N LEU A 373 25.82 -16.33 -26.50
CA LEU A 373 25.57 -17.29 -25.43
C LEU A 373 24.24 -17.03 -24.71
N ILE A 374 23.91 -15.77 -24.41
CA ILE A 374 22.64 -15.37 -23.79
C ILE A 374 21.46 -15.72 -24.71
N GLN A 375 21.60 -15.46 -26.01
CA GLN A 375 20.60 -15.83 -27.03
C GLN A 375 20.32 -17.34 -27.02
N GLN A 376 21.37 -18.18 -27.04
CA GLN A 376 21.20 -19.64 -27.01
C GLN A 376 20.57 -20.14 -25.71
N LEU A 377 21.01 -19.62 -24.56
CA LEU A 377 20.42 -19.94 -23.25
C LEU A 377 18.95 -19.55 -23.16
N LEU A 378 18.59 -18.39 -23.74
CA LEU A 378 17.23 -17.89 -23.77
C LEU A 378 16.31 -18.75 -24.63
N MET A 379 16.76 -19.15 -25.82
CA MET A 379 15.98 -20.03 -26.69
C MET A 379 15.71 -21.39 -26.01
N LEU A 380 16.74 -21.98 -25.40
CA LEU A 380 16.59 -23.24 -24.65
C LEU A 380 15.56 -23.10 -23.52
N GLU A 381 15.63 -22.03 -22.72
CA GLU A 381 14.67 -21.81 -21.62
C GLU A 381 13.24 -21.54 -22.10
N LEU A 382 13.07 -20.75 -23.16
CA LEU A 382 11.75 -20.47 -23.72
C LEU A 382 11.09 -21.74 -24.29
N GLU A 383 11.88 -22.65 -24.86
CA GLU A 383 11.42 -23.96 -25.30
C GLU A 383 11.04 -24.88 -24.14
N GLU A 384 11.89 -24.97 -23.10
CA GLU A 384 11.62 -25.79 -21.91
C GLU A 384 10.38 -25.33 -21.14
N GLN A 385 10.09 -24.02 -21.18
CA GLN A 385 8.87 -23.44 -20.61
C GLN A 385 7.63 -23.64 -21.50
N GLY A 386 7.79 -24.14 -22.72
CA GLY A 386 6.72 -24.32 -23.69
C GLY A 386 6.20 -23.01 -24.29
N SER A 387 7.00 -21.94 -24.23
CA SER A 387 6.69 -20.60 -24.76
C SER A 387 6.93 -20.50 -26.27
N LEU A 388 7.72 -21.42 -26.85
CA LEU A 388 8.03 -21.50 -28.30
C LEU A 388 7.14 -22.51 -29.05
N LYS A 389 5.87 -22.64 -28.65
CA LYS A 389 4.93 -23.51 -29.38
C LYS A 389 4.59 -22.88 -30.73
N VAL A 390 4.98 -23.56 -31.81
CA VAL A 390 4.47 -23.33 -33.16
C VAL A 390 2.96 -23.58 -33.14
N ARG A 391 2.16 -22.58 -33.51
CA ARG A 391 0.72 -22.76 -33.79
C ARG A 391 0.52 -23.38 -35.16
#